data_AF-A0A4V2A637-F1
#
_entry.id   AF-A0A4V2A637-F1
#
_cell.length_a   1.000
_cell.length_b   1.000
_cell.length_c   1.000
_cell.angle_alpha   90.00
_cell.angle_beta   90.00
_cell.angle_gamma   90.00
#
_symmetry.space_group_name_H-M   'P 1'
#
loop_
_entity.id
_entity.type
_entity.pdbx_description
1 polymer ?
#
loop_
_entity_poly.entity_id
_entity_poly.type
_entity_poly.pdbx_seq_one_letter_code
_entity_poly.pdbx_strand_id
1 'polypeptide(L)'
;MATFKIMRSTAKGKTWKAVGTNPETGRSMTIQGGQKGVLVGKKNPLSERTFDARHEATGMTPKKYVNRLRWDNKAKMGTSVNIPDKLFKEQG
;
A
#
# COMPACT_ATOMS: atom_id res chain seq x y z
N MET A 1 2.87 14.95 -5.04
CA MET A 1 3.01 13.49 -4.84
C MET A 1 3.81 13.28 -3.58
N ALA A 2 3.39 12.37 -2.72
CA ALA A 2 4.05 12.09 -1.46
C ALA A 2 4.97 10.88 -1.59
N THR A 3 6.22 11.03 -1.18
CA THR A 3 7.23 9.97 -1.27
C THR A 3 7.23 9.14 0.01
N PHE A 4 7.09 7.83 -0.13
CA PHE A 4 7.10 6.88 0.97
C PHE A 4 8.17 5.82 0.78
N LYS A 5 8.99 5.58 1.81
CA LYS A 5 10.03 4.55 1.80
C LYS A 5 9.45 3.19 2.20
N ILE A 6 9.58 2.21 1.33
CA ILE A 6 9.12 0.84 1.56
C ILE A 6 10.15 0.06 2.36
N MET A 7 9.70 -0.55 3.45
CA MET A 7 10.51 -1.33 4.36
C MET A 7 9.79 -2.60 4.78
N ARG A 8 10.53 -3.55 5.37
CA ARG A 8 9.92 -4.71 6.01
C ARG A 8 9.08 -4.24 7.21
N SER A 9 7.87 -4.77 7.34
CA SER A 9 7.03 -4.44 8.49
C SER A 9 7.59 -5.05 9.77
N THR A 10 7.45 -4.33 10.88
CA THR A 10 7.67 -4.85 12.24
C THR A 10 6.37 -5.28 12.90
N ALA A 11 5.21 -4.96 12.32
CA ALA A 11 3.90 -5.32 12.86
C ALA A 11 3.59 -6.81 12.62
N LYS A 12 3.05 -7.48 13.65
CA LYS A 12 2.68 -8.90 13.60
C LYS A 12 1.73 -9.16 12.43
N GLY A 13 2.07 -10.14 11.59
CA GLY A 13 1.25 -10.58 10.46
C GLY A 13 1.32 -9.71 9.20
N LYS A 14 2.04 -8.57 9.20
CA LYS A 14 2.22 -7.72 8.01
C LYS A 14 3.58 -7.98 7.35
N THR A 15 3.64 -7.84 6.03
CA THR A 15 4.89 -8.09 5.28
C THR A 15 5.67 -6.82 5.02
N TRP A 16 5.00 -5.68 4.87
CA TRP A 16 5.62 -4.42 4.52
C TRP A 16 5.04 -3.23 5.26
N LYS A 17 5.87 -2.19 5.41
CA LYS A 17 5.48 -0.85 5.84
C LYS A 17 6.04 0.18 4.88
N ALA A 18 5.33 1.28 4.71
CA ALA A 18 5.73 2.45 3.94
C ALA A 18 5.71 3.64 4.89
N VAL A 19 6.82 4.34 5.03
CA VAL A 19 6.94 5.50 5.93
C VAL A 19 7.19 6.75 5.10
N GLY A 20 6.45 7.80 5.38
CA GLY A 20 6.54 9.07 4.67
C GLY A 20 5.71 10.15 5.37
N THR A 21 5.55 11.29 4.72
CA THR A 21 4.73 12.39 5.25
C THR A 21 3.39 12.39 4.53
N ASN A 22 2.30 12.43 5.29
CA ASN A 22 0.98 12.64 4.72
C ASN A 22 0.92 14.07 4.13
N PRO A 23 0.67 14.23 2.82
CA PRO A 23 0.68 15.53 2.16
C PRO A 23 -0.45 16.46 2.62
N GLU A 24 -1.51 15.93 3.22
CA GLU A 24 -2.66 16.72 3.69
C GLU A 24 -2.45 17.28 5.08
N THR A 25 -1.90 16.46 5.98
CA THR A 25 -1.74 16.83 7.38
C THR A 25 -0.33 17.31 7.71
N GLY A 26 0.64 17.11 6.81
CA GLY A 26 2.06 17.37 7.04
C GLY A 26 2.70 16.46 8.09
N ARG A 27 1.97 15.45 8.60
CA ARG A 27 2.44 14.57 9.68
C ARG A 27 3.09 13.31 9.14
N SER A 28 4.05 12.79 9.89
CA SER A 28 4.64 11.48 9.63
C SER A 28 3.55 10.40 9.68
N MET A 29 3.51 9.56 8.66
CA MET A 29 2.52 8.51 8.48
C MET A 29 3.22 7.19 8.14
N THR A 30 2.72 6.11 8.75
CA THR A 30 3.12 4.75 8.39
C THR A 30 1.93 4.01 7.80
N ILE A 31 2.10 3.51 6.58
CA ILE A 31 1.13 2.65 5.90
C ILE A 31 1.65 1.22 5.99
N GLN A 32 0.82 0.26 6.37
CA GLN A 32 1.22 -1.15 6.46
C GLN A 32 0.29 -2.05 5.67
N GLY A 33 0.87 -3.10 5.08
CA GLY A 33 0.09 -4.02 4.26
C GLY A 33 0.75 -5.37 4.02
N GLY A 34 0.04 -6.16 3.21
CA GLY A 34 0.30 -7.57 3.01
C GLY A 34 -0.01 -8.43 4.23
N GLN A 35 -0.07 -9.73 4.00
CA GLN A 35 -0.26 -10.74 5.05
C GLN A 35 0.85 -11.77 4.93
N LYS A 36 1.54 -12.06 6.04
CA LYS A 36 2.62 -13.04 6.05
C LYS A 36 2.06 -14.42 5.66
N GLY A 37 2.74 -15.10 4.74
CA GLY A 37 2.31 -16.41 4.23
C GLY A 37 1.25 -16.37 3.12
N VAL A 38 0.71 -15.19 2.78
CA VAL A 38 -0.24 -15.06 1.67
C VAL A 38 0.54 -14.74 0.40
N LEU A 39 0.44 -15.64 -0.59
CA LEU A 39 0.91 -15.38 -1.95
C LEU A 39 0.03 -14.30 -2.59
N VAL A 40 0.65 -13.40 -3.33
CA VAL A 40 -0.01 -12.27 -4.01
C VAL A 40 0.60 -12.02 -5.39
N GLY A 41 -0.03 -11.18 -6.21
CA GLY A 41 0.46 -10.89 -7.55
C GLY A 41 0.18 -12.03 -8.53
N LYS A 42 1.05 -12.19 -9.53
CA LYS A 42 1.06 -13.33 -10.48
C LYS A 42 1.02 -14.71 -9.81
N LYS A 43 1.47 -14.85 -8.56
CA LYS A 43 1.45 -16.10 -7.80
C LYS A 43 0.08 -16.41 -7.18
N ASN A 44 -0.82 -15.43 -7.11
CA ASN A 44 -2.18 -15.59 -6.62
C ASN A 44 -3.08 -14.49 -7.22
N PRO A 45 -3.48 -14.61 -8.50
CA PRO A 45 -4.33 -13.60 -9.16
C PRO A 45 -5.70 -13.46 -8.49
N LEU A 46 -6.18 -14.49 -7.78
CA LEU A 46 -7.41 -14.42 -6.97
C LEU A 46 -7.28 -13.46 -5.78
N SER A 47 -6.07 -13.27 -5.24
CA SER A 47 -5.83 -12.28 -4.17
C SER A 47 -6.06 -10.85 -4.66
N GLU A 48 -5.75 -10.56 -5.92
CA GLU A 48 -6.01 -9.26 -6.54
C GLU A 48 -7.51 -9.06 -6.73
N ARG A 49 -8.19 -10.05 -7.32
CA ARG A 49 -9.64 -9.99 -7.57
C ARG A 49 -10.48 -9.91 -6.29
N THR A 50 -10.14 -10.68 -5.26
CA THR A 50 -10.86 -10.65 -3.97
C THR A 50 -10.53 -9.39 -3.16
N PHE A 51 -9.33 -8.84 -3.32
CA PHE A 51 -9.02 -7.53 -2.78
C PHE A 51 -9.83 -6.47 -3.51
N ASP A 52 -9.78 -6.38 -4.84
CA ASP A 52 -10.51 -5.38 -5.61
C ASP A 52 -12.03 -5.47 -5.36
N ALA A 53 -12.62 -6.66 -5.31
CA ALA A 53 -14.05 -6.84 -5.01
C ALA A 53 -14.45 -6.38 -3.60
N ARG A 54 -13.59 -6.55 -2.58
CA ARG A 54 -13.84 -6.02 -1.23
C ARG A 54 -13.61 -4.51 -1.13
N HIS A 55 -12.98 -3.90 -2.15
CA HIS A 55 -12.41 -2.57 -2.06
C HIS A 55 -12.93 -1.60 -3.12
N GLU A 56 -13.70 -2.04 -4.13
CA GLU A 56 -14.53 -1.19 -5.01
C GLU A 56 -15.45 -0.29 -4.19
N ALA A 57 -16.02 -0.81 -3.10
CA ALA A 57 -16.90 -0.07 -2.21
C ALA A 57 -16.25 1.13 -1.48
N THR A 58 -14.91 1.24 -1.46
CA THR A 58 -14.18 2.25 -0.66
C THR A 58 -13.12 3.02 -1.47
N GLY A 59 -13.21 3.03 -2.81
CA GLY A 59 -12.31 3.79 -3.71
C GLY A 59 -10.80 3.49 -3.60
N MET A 60 -9.93 4.21 -4.31
CA MET A 60 -8.47 3.99 -4.22
C MET A 60 -7.88 4.74 -3.01
N THR A 61 -7.14 4.04 -2.14
CA THR A 61 -6.47 4.61 -0.96
C THR A 61 -4.94 4.46 -1.07
N PRO A 62 -4.13 5.16 -0.25
CA PRO A 62 -2.67 5.10 -0.34
C PRO A 62 -2.15 3.67 -0.13
N LYS A 63 -2.77 2.93 0.79
CA LYS A 63 -2.47 1.52 1.06
C LYS A 63 -2.76 0.61 -0.13
N LYS A 64 -3.92 0.79 -0.78
CA LYS A 64 -4.29 0.02 -1.98
C LYS A 64 -3.30 0.25 -3.11
N TYR A 65 -2.93 1.51 -3.32
CA TYR A 65 -1.96 1.89 -4.33
C TYR A 65 -0.60 1.21 -4.12
N VAL A 66 -0.07 1.21 -2.88
CA VAL A 66 1.19 0.53 -2.58
C VAL A 66 1.08 -0.99 -2.76
N ASN A 67 -0.03 -1.61 -2.35
CA ASN A 67 -0.26 -3.05 -2.58
C ASN A 67 -0.22 -3.40 -4.07
N ARG A 68 -0.92 -2.63 -4.90
CA ARG A 68 -0.92 -2.83 -6.36
C ARG A 68 0.48 -2.70 -6.95
N LEU A 69 1.22 -1.65 -6.56
CA LEU A 69 2.61 -1.51 -6.99
C LEU A 69 3.49 -2.70 -6.56
N ARG A 70 3.23 -3.30 -5.41
CA ARG A 70 3.97 -4.50 -4.98
C ARG A 70 3.63 -5.73 -5.82
N TRP A 71 2.37 -5.91 -6.20
CA TRP A 71 1.93 -7.01 -7.08
C TRP A 71 2.52 -6.89 -8.48
N ASP A 72 2.60 -5.65 -8.97
CA ASP A 72 3.25 -5.32 -10.24
C ASP A 72 4.80 -5.34 -10.16
N ASN A 73 5.38 -5.69 -9.01
CA ASN A 73 6.83 -5.67 -8.76
C ASN A 73 7.49 -4.28 -8.92
N LYS A 74 6.71 -3.20 -8.79
CA LYS A 74 7.13 -1.78 -8.88
C LYS A 74 7.46 -1.15 -7.52
N ALA A 75 7.11 -1.80 -6.41
CA ALA A 75 7.40 -1.34 -5.05
C ALA A 75 8.24 -2.37 -4.28
N LYS A 76 9.54 -2.41 -4.53
CA LYS A 76 10.47 -3.34 -3.88
C LYS A 76 10.78 -2.90 -2.44
N MET A 77 11.30 -3.83 -1.63
CA MET A 77 11.81 -3.46 -0.30
C MET A 77 13.03 -2.57 -0.43
N GLY A 78 13.13 -1.54 0.40
CA GLY A 78 14.25 -0.58 0.39
C GLY A 78 14.11 0.56 -0.61
N THR A 79 13.11 0.52 -1.50
CA THR A 79 12.86 1.58 -2.49
C THR A 79 11.85 2.60 -1.96
N SER A 80 11.83 3.78 -2.58
CA SER A 80 10.78 4.76 -2.37
C SER A 80 9.71 4.64 -3.45
N VAL A 81 8.47 4.97 -3.10
CA VAL A 81 7.33 5.04 -4.02
C VAL A 81 6.68 6.41 -3.91
N ASN A 82 6.20 6.92 -5.04
CA ASN A 82 5.44 8.17 -5.08
C ASN A 82 3.96 7.84 -5.09
N ILE A 83 3.25 8.25 -4.04
CA ILE A 83 1.81 8.07 -3.91
C ILE A 83 1.14 9.39 -4.31
N PRO A 84 0.14 9.37 -5.22
CA PRO A 84 -0.59 10.58 -5.57
C PRO A 84 -1.31 11.19 -4.35
N ASP A 85 -1.17 12.50 -4.15
CA ASP A 85 -1.67 13.19 -2.95
C ASP A 85 -3.19 13.09 -2.82
N LYS A 86 -3.89 13.06 -3.96
CA LYS A 86 -5.34 12.87 -4.03
C LYS A 86 -5.85 11.58 -3.37
N LEU A 87 -4.97 10.59 -3.16
CA LEU A 87 -5.35 9.35 -2.50
C LEU A 87 -5.40 9.49 -0.98
N PHE A 88 -4.85 10.56 -0.41
CA PHE A 88 -4.85 10.81 1.03
C PHE A 88 -6.13 11.52 1.49
N LYS A 89 -6.87 12.13 0.56
CA LYS A 89 -8.15 12.80 0.84
C LYS A 89 -9.10 11.84 1.52
N GLU A 90 -9.57 12.22 2.70
CA GLU A 90 -10.68 11.55 3.36
C GLU A 90 -11.82 11.42 2.34
N GLN A 91 -12.27 10.19 2.11
CA GLN A 91 -13.58 9.98 1.50
C GLN A 91 -14.57 10.39 2.57
N GLY A 92 -15.06 11.63 2.44
CA GLY A 92 -16.09 12.20 3.31
C GLY A 92 -17.36 11.36 3.33
#